data_AF-A0A957XM88-F1
#
_entry.id   AF-A0A957XM88-F1
#
_cell.length_a   1.000
_cell.length_b   1.000
_cell.length_c   1.000
_cell.angle_alpha   90.00
_cell.angle_beta   90.00
_cell.angle_gamma   90.00
#
_symmetry.space_group_name_H-M   'P 1'
#
loop_
_entity.id
_entity.type
_entity.pdbx_description
1 polymer ?
#
loop_
_entity_poly.entity_id
_entity_poly.type
_entity_poly.pdbx_seq_one_letter_code
_entity_poly.pdbx_strand_id
1 'polypeptide(L)'
;LDDPQLRELANRDPEVFLSQFRGRKLFIDEVQYAPNLFPSIKRQVDLWKRTNQSQQTLYRLTGSNQILLDKNVKESLAGRVSYFDMNTLSIHEIRKHLDVPIQTILYQGGWPELYATEGINAKDYLDDYINTYVEKDIVLSAGIQKRAEFLKFLRLLAGRVGQLVDYASLGRESGVEAKTAKEWLSVLEQMNLVCVTQPYSTNMSSRLVKAPKVYFIDTGLAARLQGWSSPGPILTSPQQGGLFENLVCSEIYKAINNFRLDWRIYHWRSRDNE
;
A
#
# COMPACT_ATOMS: atom_id res chain seq x y z
N LEU A 1 17.58 5.23 8.63
CA LEU A 1 17.80 5.40 10.10
C LEU A 1 18.31 4.07 10.69
N ASP A 2 19.24 3.43 9.98
CA ASP A 2 19.55 2.00 10.20
C ASP A 2 20.70 1.81 11.18
N ASP A 3 21.54 2.84 11.33
CA ASP A 3 22.47 2.97 12.43
C ASP A 3 21.68 3.10 13.76
N PRO A 4 21.80 2.13 14.68
CA PRO A 4 21.10 2.16 15.95
C PRO A 4 21.45 3.36 16.83
N GLN A 5 22.69 3.84 16.79
CA GLN A 5 23.13 4.99 17.60
C GLN A 5 22.49 6.28 17.10
N LEU A 6 22.45 6.44 15.78
CA LEU A 6 21.83 7.60 15.13
C LEU A 6 20.31 7.60 15.36
N ARG A 7 19.68 6.42 15.31
CA ARG A 7 18.26 6.23 15.65
C ARG A 7 17.97 6.52 17.12
N GLU A 8 18.82 6.07 18.03
CA GLU A 8 18.68 6.37 19.46
C GLU A 8 18.79 7.86 19.71
N LEU A 9 19.78 8.54 19.12
CA LEU A 9 19.94 9.99 19.22
C LEU A 9 18.69 10.72 18.69
N ALA A 10 18.21 10.33 17.51
CA ALA A 10 17.00 10.90 16.91
C ALA A 10 15.76 10.76 17.80
N ASN A 11 15.66 9.68 18.58
CA ASN A 11 14.55 9.47 19.52
C ASN A 11 14.75 10.16 20.86
N ARG A 12 15.98 10.17 21.39
CA ARG A 12 16.31 10.69 22.72
C ARG A 12 16.44 12.21 22.73
N ASP A 13 17.10 12.77 21.73
CA ASP A 13 17.31 14.21 21.56
C ASP A 13 17.15 14.65 20.08
N PRO A 14 15.89 14.77 19.61
CA PRO A 14 15.57 15.19 18.24
C PRO A 14 16.19 16.54 17.84
N GLU A 15 16.30 17.49 18.76
CA GLU A 15 16.83 18.83 18.45
C GLU A 15 18.34 18.78 18.22
N VAL A 16 19.07 18.05 19.07
CA VAL A 16 20.50 17.82 18.86
C VAL A 16 20.71 17.08 17.55
N PHE A 17 19.93 16.02 17.27
CA PHE A 17 19.98 15.30 16.01
C PHE A 17 19.84 16.23 14.80
N LEU A 18 18.76 17.02 14.75
CA LEU A 18 18.50 17.95 13.63
C LEU A 18 19.55 19.07 13.56
N SER A 19 20.11 19.50 14.70
CA SER A 19 21.11 20.58 14.76
C SER A 19 22.40 20.22 14.00
N GLN A 20 22.76 18.94 13.94
CA GLN A 20 23.93 18.44 13.22
C GLN A 20 23.83 18.67 11.71
N PHE A 21 22.62 18.85 11.18
CA PHE A 21 22.33 18.99 9.75
C PHE A 21 21.84 20.39 9.37
N ARG A 22 22.02 21.40 10.25
CA ARG A 22 21.57 22.78 10.01
C ARG A 22 22.06 23.32 8.66
N GLY A 23 21.13 23.95 7.93
CA GLY A 23 21.40 24.56 6.63
C GLY A 23 21.35 23.61 5.43
N ARG A 24 21.11 22.30 5.63
CA ARG A 24 20.96 21.32 4.56
C ARG A 24 19.50 20.87 4.41
N LYS A 25 19.11 20.52 3.19
CA LYS A 25 17.87 19.75 2.95
C LYS A 25 18.11 18.33 3.45
N LEU A 26 17.28 17.85 4.37
CA LEU A 26 17.48 16.53 4.98
C LEU A 26 16.49 15.52 4.39
N PHE A 27 17.02 14.36 4.00
CA PHE A 27 16.22 13.18 3.64
C PHE A 27 16.33 12.19 4.79
N ILE A 28 15.20 11.86 5.42
CA ILE A 28 15.14 10.91 6.54
C ILE A 28 14.40 9.68 6.06
N ASP A 29 15.16 8.59 5.94
CA ASP A 29 14.61 7.31 5.50
C ASP A 29 14.03 6.52 6.69
N GLU A 30 12.85 5.94 6.48
CA GLU A 30 12.08 5.15 7.45
C GLU A 30 11.83 5.88 8.77
N VAL A 31 11.22 7.07 8.66
CA VAL A 31 11.01 7.99 9.80
C VAL A 31 10.15 7.39 10.92
N GLN A 32 9.35 6.34 10.63
CA GLN A 32 8.55 5.64 11.64
C GLN A 32 9.37 5.00 12.76
N TYR A 33 10.68 4.78 12.55
CA TYR A 33 11.58 4.31 13.61
C TYR A 33 12.05 5.41 14.56
N ALA A 34 11.82 6.68 14.22
CA ALA A 34 12.16 7.84 15.05
C ALA A 34 11.01 8.84 15.15
N PRO A 35 9.83 8.44 15.70
CA PRO A 35 8.63 9.28 15.73
C PRO A 35 8.78 10.55 16.59
N ASN A 36 9.74 10.58 17.52
CA ASN A 36 10.02 11.78 18.33
C ASN A 36 10.62 12.94 17.51
N LEU A 37 11.01 12.71 16.26
CA LEU A 37 11.46 13.76 15.35
C LEU A 37 10.33 14.72 14.93
N PHE A 38 9.08 14.25 14.90
CA PHE A 38 7.96 15.01 14.33
C PHE A 38 7.71 16.37 15.02
N PRO A 39 7.67 16.48 16.37
CA PRO A 39 7.52 17.76 17.05
C PRO A 39 8.66 18.76 16.75
N SER A 40 9.91 18.29 16.67
CA SER A 40 11.06 19.14 16.38
C SER A 40 11.11 19.57 14.91
N ILE A 41 10.79 18.67 13.98
CA ILE A 41 10.62 19.02 12.56
C ILE A 41 9.54 20.09 12.40
N LYS A 42 8.37 19.91 13.04
CA LYS A 42 7.28 20.88 13.04
C LYS A 42 7.73 22.24 13.55
N ARG A 43 8.44 22.29 14.69
CA ARG A 43 8.98 23.53 15.25
C ARG A 43 9.92 24.24 14.27
N GLN A 44 10.83 23.50 13.64
CA GLN A 44 11.79 24.08 12.68
C GLN A 44 11.10 24.58 11.40
N VAL A 45 10.10 23.84 10.89
CA VAL A 45 9.26 24.30 9.76
C VAL A 45 8.49 25.58 10.12
N ASP A 46 7.92 25.67 11.32
CA ASP A 46 7.17 26.85 11.76
C ASP A 46 8.05 28.08 11.95
N LEU A 47 9.26 27.91 12.49
CA LEU A 47 10.25 28.98 12.59
C LEU A 47 10.63 29.49 11.20
N TRP A 48 10.94 28.58 10.27
CA TRP A 48 11.31 28.94 8.91
C TRP A 48 10.19 29.69 8.18
N LYS A 49 8.94 29.26 8.33
CA LYS A 49 7.77 29.95 7.76
C LYS A 49 7.57 31.37 8.29
N ARG A 50 8.02 31.67 9.51
CA ARG A 50 7.94 33.03 10.10
C ARG A 50 9.04 33.94 9.58
N THR A 51 10.22 33.40 9.30
CA THR A 51 11.41 34.17 8.91
C THR A 51 11.58 34.30 7.40
N ASN A 52 10.92 33.44 6.62
CA ASN A 52 11.10 33.35 5.17
C ASN A 52 9.76 33.46 4.44
N GLN A 53 9.75 34.22 3.33
CA GLN A 53 8.56 34.37 2.47
C GLN A 53 8.48 33.33 1.36
N SER A 54 9.62 32.75 0.95
CA SER A 54 9.67 31.70 -0.06
C SER A 54 9.02 30.42 0.45
N GLN A 55 8.48 29.58 -0.43
CA GLN A 55 8.17 28.18 -0.08
C GLN A 55 9.36 27.28 -0.42
N GLN A 56 9.84 26.51 0.56
CA GLN A 56 10.95 25.57 0.37
C GLN A 56 10.70 24.29 1.15
N THR A 57 11.01 23.15 0.54
CA THR A 57 11.07 21.86 1.23
C THR A 57 12.33 21.78 2.09
N LEU A 58 12.15 21.70 3.41
CA LEU A 58 13.24 21.53 4.38
C LEU A 58 13.59 20.05 4.60
N TYR A 59 12.57 19.21 4.73
CA TYR A 59 12.69 17.79 5.01
C TYR A 59 11.95 16.97 3.96
N ARG A 60 12.54 15.82 3.61
CA ARG A 60 11.89 14.74 2.86
C ARG A 60 11.93 13.51 3.75
N LEU A 61 10.77 12.90 3.95
CA LEU A 61 10.61 11.76 4.85
C LEU A 61 10.04 10.61 4.03
N THR A 62 10.52 9.40 4.25
CA THR A 62 9.91 8.17 3.76
C THR A 62 9.42 7.34 4.94
N GLY A 63 8.50 6.43 4.66
CA GLY A 63 8.09 5.41 5.61
C GLY A 63 7.28 4.33 4.91
N SER A 64 7.75 3.09 4.96
CA SER A 64 7.08 1.93 4.36
C SER A 64 5.94 1.36 5.22
N ASN A 65 5.76 1.83 6.46
CA ASN A 65 4.74 1.33 7.39
C ASN A 65 3.82 2.45 7.91
N GLN A 66 2.69 2.65 7.23
CA GLN A 66 1.72 3.70 7.57
C GLN A 66 1.11 3.51 8.96
N ILE A 67 0.87 2.28 9.41
CA ILE A 67 0.30 1.99 10.74
C ILE A 67 1.24 2.47 11.85
N LEU A 68 2.55 2.25 11.71
CA LEU A 68 3.52 2.75 12.70
C LEU A 68 3.60 4.28 12.70
N LEU A 69 3.49 4.92 11.54
CA LEU A 69 3.41 6.37 11.46
C LEU A 69 2.16 6.88 12.20
N ASP A 70 0.98 6.34 11.89
CA ASP A 70 -0.28 6.79 12.49
C ASP A 70 -0.33 6.55 14.01
N LYS A 71 0.22 5.42 14.50
CA LYS A 71 0.27 5.11 15.93
C LYS A 71 1.21 6.01 16.71
N ASN A 72 2.34 6.38 16.12
CA ASN A 72 3.42 7.04 16.84
C ASN A 72 3.44 8.56 16.65
N VAL A 73 2.83 9.07 15.58
CA VAL A 73 2.73 10.51 15.29
C VAL A 73 1.51 11.09 16.01
N LYS A 74 1.74 11.61 17.22
CA LYS A 74 0.68 12.18 18.08
C LYS A 74 0.12 13.52 17.60
N GLU A 75 0.88 14.26 16.80
CA GLU A 75 0.50 15.60 16.34
C GLU A 75 0.30 15.64 14.83
N SER A 76 -0.76 16.34 14.40
CA SER A 76 -0.98 16.58 12.97
C SER A 76 0.08 17.53 12.38
N LEU A 77 0.66 17.14 11.25
CA LEU A 77 1.48 18.00 10.39
C LEU A 77 0.63 18.81 9.39
N ALA A 78 -0.67 18.98 9.63
CA ALA A 78 -1.56 19.72 8.73
C ALA A 78 -1.00 21.11 8.37
N GLY A 79 -1.06 21.42 7.06
CA GLY A 79 -0.55 22.66 6.49
C GLY A 79 0.99 22.77 6.43
N ARG A 80 1.74 21.75 6.85
CA ARG A 80 3.22 21.76 6.89
C ARG A 80 3.87 20.67 6.04
N VAL A 81 3.10 19.67 5.64
CA VAL A 81 3.57 18.52 4.86
C VAL A 81 2.72 18.33 3.61
N SER A 82 3.33 17.77 2.56
CA SER A 82 2.61 17.18 1.45
C SER A 82 2.92 15.69 1.45
N TYR A 83 1.88 14.86 1.41
CA TYR A 83 1.99 13.41 1.30
C TYR A 83 2.10 13.01 -0.17
N PHE A 84 2.88 11.96 -0.43
CA PHE A 84 3.05 11.34 -1.73
C PHE A 84 3.08 9.83 -1.54
N ASP A 85 2.18 9.12 -2.23
CA ASP A 85 2.16 7.67 -2.27
C ASP A 85 2.94 7.20 -3.50
N MET A 86 3.94 6.36 -3.30
CA MET A 86 4.71 5.75 -4.38
C MET A 86 4.26 4.31 -4.57
N ASN A 87 3.67 4.02 -5.74
CA ASN A 87 3.20 2.68 -6.09
C ASN A 87 4.28 1.92 -6.86
N THR A 88 4.03 0.62 -7.09
CA THR A 88 4.78 -0.13 -8.11
C THR A 88 4.59 0.49 -9.50
N LEU A 89 5.49 0.19 -10.42
CA LEU A 89 5.46 0.73 -11.78
C LEU A 89 4.10 0.49 -12.44
N SER A 90 3.61 1.50 -13.14
CA SER A 90 2.50 1.39 -14.06
C SER A 90 2.90 0.61 -15.32
N ILE A 91 1.90 0.06 -16.02
CA ILE A 91 2.09 -0.55 -17.34
C ILE A 91 2.71 0.46 -18.30
N HIS A 92 2.30 1.74 -18.20
CA HIS A 92 2.86 2.79 -19.05
C HIS A 92 4.37 2.96 -18.83
N GLU A 93 4.82 3.00 -17.58
CA GLU A 93 6.25 3.10 -17.24
C GLU A 93 7.03 1.88 -17.72
N ILE A 94 6.50 0.67 -17.54
CA ILE A 94 7.13 -0.57 -18.02
C ILE A 94 7.24 -0.56 -19.54
N ARG A 95 6.12 -0.37 -20.25
CA ARG A 95 6.05 -0.48 -21.72
C ARG A 95 6.75 0.65 -22.46
N LYS A 96 6.96 1.79 -21.80
CA LYS A 96 7.74 2.89 -22.35
C LYS A 96 9.21 2.50 -22.56
N HIS A 97 9.71 1.57 -21.75
CA HIS A 97 11.12 1.20 -21.75
C HIS A 97 11.38 -0.27 -22.13
N LEU A 98 10.40 -1.15 -21.99
CA LEU A 98 10.54 -2.59 -22.20
C LEU A 98 9.35 -3.14 -23.00
N ASP A 99 9.62 -4.07 -23.93
CA ASP A 99 8.56 -4.80 -24.64
C ASP A 99 8.20 -6.07 -23.88
N VAL A 100 7.30 -5.94 -22.90
CA VAL A 100 6.89 -7.03 -22.01
C VAL A 100 5.45 -7.47 -22.30
N PRO A 101 5.20 -8.78 -22.54
CA PRO A 101 3.85 -9.26 -22.79
C PRO A 101 2.98 -9.14 -21.55
N ILE A 102 1.67 -8.97 -21.76
CA ILE A 102 0.71 -8.71 -20.67
C ILE A 102 0.68 -9.83 -19.62
N GLN A 103 0.88 -11.10 -20.01
CA GLN A 103 0.93 -12.21 -19.05
C GLN A 103 2.09 -12.09 -18.06
N THR A 104 3.22 -11.52 -18.49
CA THR A 104 4.37 -11.28 -17.63
C THR A 104 4.06 -10.16 -16.65
N ILE A 105 3.41 -9.08 -17.10
CA ILE A 105 2.97 -8.00 -16.21
C ILE A 105 1.92 -8.49 -15.19
N LEU A 106 0.95 -9.30 -15.62
CA LEU A 106 -0.04 -9.90 -14.72
C LEU A 106 0.62 -10.77 -13.65
N TYR A 107 1.66 -11.50 -14.02
CA TYR A 107 2.39 -12.41 -13.14
C TYR A 107 3.38 -11.71 -12.21
N GLN A 108 4.16 -10.75 -12.75
CA GLN A 108 5.23 -10.06 -12.03
C GLN A 108 4.76 -8.81 -11.31
N GLY A 109 3.64 -8.21 -11.71
CA GLY A 109 3.21 -6.91 -11.18
C GLY A 109 4.08 -5.77 -11.68
N GLY A 110 4.14 -4.67 -10.94
CA GLY A 110 4.93 -3.48 -11.26
C GLY A 110 6.25 -3.36 -10.50
N TRP A 111 6.71 -4.40 -9.82
CA TRP A 111 7.87 -4.30 -8.90
C TRP A 111 9.14 -3.89 -9.67
N PRO A 112 9.71 -2.69 -9.41
CA PRO A 112 10.80 -2.15 -10.22
C PRO A 112 12.00 -3.11 -10.36
N GLU A 113 12.34 -3.81 -9.29
CA GLU A 113 13.47 -4.75 -9.22
C GLU A 113 13.34 -5.89 -10.24
N LEU A 114 12.12 -6.37 -10.49
CA LEU A 114 11.84 -7.45 -11.46
C LEU A 114 12.04 -7.02 -12.91
N TYR A 115 12.04 -5.71 -13.17
CA TYR A 115 12.26 -5.14 -14.50
C TYR A 115 13.65 -4.55 -14.67
N ALA A 116 14.28 -4.11 -13.57
CA ALA A 116 15.59 -3.46 -13.58
C ALA A 116 16.76 -4.44 -13.45
N THR A 117 16.54 -5.62 -12.85
CA THR A 117 17.62 -6.57 -12.55
C THR A 117 17.38 -7.90 -13.27
N GLU A 118 18.33 -8.29 -14.12
CA GLU A 118 18.28 -9.58 -14.81
C GLU A 118 18.45 -10.75 -13.84
N GLY A 119 17.75 -11.85 -14.11
CA GLY A 119 17.91 -13.11 -13.36
C GLY A 119 17.12 -13.21 -12.05
N ILE A 120 16.40 -12.17 -11.62
CA ILE A 120 15.51 -12.28 -10.47
C ILE A 120 14.28 -13.11 -10.83
N ASN A 121 14.05 -14.19 -10.08
CA ASN A 121 12.84 -14.99 -10.22
C ASN A 121 11.67 -14.29 -9.51
N ALA A 122 10.62 -13.93 -10.26
CA ALA A 122 9.47 -13.22 -9.72
C ALA A 122 8.69 -14.00 -8.64
N LYS A 123 8.60 -15.34 -8.75
CA LYS A 123 7.96 -16.17 -7.73
C LYS A 123 8.69 -16.01 -6.40
N ASP A 124 10.00 -16.19 -6.42
CA ASP A 124 10.82 -16.19 -5.21
C ASP A 124 10.87 -14.79 -4.59
N TYR A 125 11.03 -13.75 -5.42
CA TYR A 125 10.95 -12.36 -4.99
C TYR A 125 9.64 -12.03 -4.26
N LEU A 126 8.50 -12.42 -4.85
CA LEU A 126 7.19 -12.16 -4.27
C LEU A 126 6.90 -13.05 -3.05
N ASP A 127 7.43 -14.28 -3.01
CA ASP A 127 7.40 -15.13 -1.82
C ASP A 127 8.16 -14.46 -0.65
N ASP A 128 9.36 -13.93 -0.91
CA ASP A 128 10.16 -13.21 0.08
C ASP A 128 9.45 -11.93 0.55
N TYR A 129 8.83 -11.18 -0.35
CA TYR A 129 8.02 -10.00 0.02
C TYR A 129 6.84 -10.38 0.92
N ILE A 130 6.10 -11.44 0.58
CA ILE A 130 4.99 -11.93 1.42
C ILE A 130 5.51 -12.35 2.80
N ASN A 131 6.61 -13.08 2.87
CA ASN A 131 7.17 -13.57 4.13
C ASN A 131 7.75 -12.46 5.02
N THR A 132 8.39 -11.45 4.43
CA THR A 132 9.11 -10.41 5.17
C THR A 132 8.22 -9.20 5.47
N TYR A 133 7.51 -8.65 4.51
CA TYR A 133 6.70 -7.45 4.73
C TYR A 133 5.29 -7.80 5.22
N VAL A 134 4.58 -8.67 4.49
CA VAL A 134 3.17 -8.95 4.79
C VAL A 134 3.03 -9.78 6.05
N GLU A 135 3.78 -10.87 6.15
CA GLU A 135 3.64 -11.81 7.25
C GLU A 135 4.30 -11.38 8.56
N LYS A 136 5.30 -10.49 8.49
CA LYS A 136 6.04 -10.02 9.67
C LYS A 136 5.70 -8.56 9.95
N ASP A 137 6.00 -7.63 9.04
CA ASP A 137 5.86 -6.20 9.35
C ASP A 137 4.40 -5.75 9.53
N ILE A 138 3.48 -6.17 8.65
CA ILE A 138 2.05 -5.84 8.78
C ILE A 138 1.44 -6.55 9.99
N VAL A 139 1.72 -7.83 10.16
CA VAL A 139 1.20 -8.62 11.29
C VAL A 139 1.63 -8.00 12.62
N LEU A 140 2.89 -7.62 12.75
CA LEU A 140 3.42 -6.97 13.95
C LEU A 140 2.84 -5.57 14.14
N SER A 141 2.84 -4.72 13.10
CA SER A 141 2.37 -3.33 13.23
C SER A 141 0.87 -3.25 13.48
N ALA A 142 0.06 -4.13 12.89
CA ALA A 142 -1.38 -4.22 13.10
C ALA A 142 -1.78 -5.00 14.36
N GLY A 143 -0.85 -5.71 15.01
CA GLY A 143 -1.12 -6.51 16.20
C GLY A 143 -1.92 -7.80 15.92
N ILE A 144 -1.80 -8.34 14.71
CA ILE A 144 -2.51 -9.54 14.28
C ILE A 144 -1.92 -10.76 15.00
N GLN A 145 -2.71 -11.41 15.84
CA GLN A 145 -2.27 -12.59 16.61
C GLN A 145 -2.33 -13.88 15.79
N LYS A 146 -3.38 -14.03 14.97
CA LYS A 146 -3.69 -15.23 14.17
C LYS A 146 -3.01 -15.17 12.79
N ARG A 147 -1.68 -15.32 12.76
CA ARG A 147 -0.86 -15.18 11.54
C ARG A 147 -1.25 -16.16 10.43
N ALA A 148 -1.47 -17.43 10.76
CA ALA A 148 -1.81 -18.45 9.77
C ALA A 148 -3.19 -18.18 9.12
N GLU A 149 -4.17 -17.79 9.93
CA GLU A 149 -5.51 -17.42 9.49
C GLU A 149 -5.50 -16.12 8.68
N PHE A 150 -4.64 -15.15 9.04
CA PHE A 150 -4.47 -13.93 8.25
C PHE A 150 -3.93 -14.21 6.86
N LEU A 151 -2.93 -15.10 6.74
CA LEU A 151 -2.43 -15.51 5.44
C LEU A 151 -3.47 -16.26 4.62
N LYS A 152 -4.23 -17.14 5.27
CA LYS A 152 -5.35 -17.83 4.62
C LYS A 152 -6.39 -16.84 4.12
N PHE A 153 -6.74 -15.84 4.94
CA PHE A 153 -7.63 -14.74 4.56
C PHE A 153 -7.10 -13.98 3.35
N LEU A 154 -5.81 -13.60 3.34
CA LEU A 154 -5.20 -12.86 2.24
C LEU A 154 -5.21 -13.64 0.92
N ARG A 155 -4.93 -14.95 0.98
CA ARG A 155 -5.01 -15.85 -0.20
C ARG A 155 -6.44 -16.01 -0.70
N LEU A 156 -7.42 -16.14 0.20
CA LEU A 156 -8.84 -16.18 -0.17
C LEU A 156 -9.29 -14.87 -0.81
N LEU A 157 -8.82 -13.73 -0.30
CA LEU A 157 -9.10 -12.41 -0.85
C LEU A 157 -8.51 -12.29 -2.26
N ALA A 158 -7.26 -12.71 -2.48
CA ALA A 158 -6.63 -12.74 -3.80
C ALA A 158 -7.36 -13.66 -4.79
N GLY A 159 -7.81 -14.83 -4.34
CA GLY A 159 -8.61 -15.76 -5.14
C GLY A 159 -9.99 -15.22 -5.56
N ARG A 160 -10.47 -14.17 -4.89
CA ARG A 160 -11.78 -13.53 -5.11
C ARG A 160 -11.66 -12.08 -5.57
N VAL A 161 -10.49 -11.71 -6.10
CA VAL A 161 -10.24 -10.36 -6.58
C VAL A 161 -11.29 -9.95 -7.62
N GLY A 162 -11.82 -8.74 -7.50
CA GLY A 162 -12.91 -8.24 -8.35
C GLY A 162 -14.30 -8.81 -8.07
N GLN A 163 -14.45 -9.71 -7.09
CA GLN A 163 -15.76 -10.19 -6.63
C GLN A 163 -16.30 -9.35 -5.47
N LEU A 164 -17.61 -9.47 -5.21
CA LEU A 164 -18.22 -8.85 -4.03
C LEU A 164 -17.68 -9.49 -2.75
N VAL A 165 -17.30 -8.66 -1.79
CA VAL A 165 -16.79 -9.12 -0.49
C VAL A 165 -17.92 -9.69 0.35
N ASP A 166 -17.81 -10.98 0.69
CA ASP A 166 -18.58 -11.63 1.73
C ASP A 166 -17.69 -11.87 2.96
N TYR A 167 -17.80 -10.98 3.95
CA TYR A 167 -17.05 -11.07 5.20
C TYR A 167 -17.38 -12.33 6.02
N ALA A 168 -18.61 -12.85 5.93
CA ALA A 168 -19.01 -14.05 6.66
C ALA A 168 -18.36 -15.30 6.06
N SER A 169 -18.38 -15.43 4.73
CA SER A 169 -17.64 -16.49 4.03
C SER A 169 -16.14 -16.38 4.24
N LEU A 170 -15.55 -15.19 4.08
CA LEU A 170 -14.11 -14.97 4.29
C LEU A 170 -13.71 -15.37 5.72
N GLY A 171 -14.42 -14.88 6.73
CA GLY A 171 -14.15 -15.23 8.13
C GLY A 171 -14.25 -16.73 8.38
N ARG A 172 -15.36 -17.36 7.99
CA ARG A 172 -15.58 -18.80 8.17
C ARG A 172 -14.48 -19.63 7.53
N GLU A 173 -14.09 -19.30 6.29
CA GLU A 173 -13.08 -20.06 5.56
C GLU A 173 -11.66 -19.78 6.07
N SER A 174 -11.36 -18.57 6.52
CA SER A 174 -10.06 -18.25 7.12
C SER A 174 -9.93 -18.70 8.59
N GLY A 175 -11.04 -19.02 9.28
CA GLY A 175 -11.05 -19.44 10.69
C GLY A 175 -11.18 -18.30 11.70
N VAL A 176 -11.80 -17.18 11.30
CA VAL A 176 -12.06 -16.01 12.18
C VAL A 176 -13.50 -15.50 12.04
N GLU A 177 -13.89 -14.58 12.90
CA GLU A 177 -15.20 -13.94 12.79
C GLU A 177 -15.25 -12.95 11.62
N ALA A 178 -16.45 -12.70 11.08
CA ALA A 178 -16.65 -11.74 10.00
C ALA A 178 -16.15 -10.33 10.36
N LYS A 179 -16.26 -9.95 11.64
CA LYS A 179 -15.73 -8.68 12.16
C LYS A 179 -14.20 -8.60 12.00
N THR A 180 -13.49 -9.67 12.38
CA THR A 180 -12.03 -9.75 12.22
C THR A 180 -11.62 -9.71 10.75
N ALA A 181 -12.34 -10.39 9.87
CA ALA A 181 -12.08 -10.33 8.42
C ALA A 181 -12.25 -8.90 7.87
N LYS A 182 -13.24 -8.15 8.36
CA LYS A 182 -13.45 -6.74 8.00
C LYS A 182 -12.33 -5.85 8.53
N GLU A 183 -11.91 -6.04 9.78
CA GLU A 183 -10.78 -5.32 10.39
C GLU A 183 -9.48 -5.57 9.61
N TRP A 184 -9.21 -6.82 9.22
CA TRP A 184 -8.05 -7.18 8.40
C TRP A 184 -8.09 -6.56 7.01
N LEU A 185 -9.25 -6.48 6.36
CA LEU A 185 -9.38 -5.78 5.09
C LEU A 185 -9.05 -4.28 5.25
N SER A 186 -9.56 -3.64 6.30
CA SER A 186 -9.25 -2.23 6.59
C SER A 186 -7.76 -1.99 6.86
N VAL A 187 -7.09 -2.93 7.51
CA VAL A 187 -5.62 -2.90 7.69
C VAL A 187 -4.91 -2.95 6.34
N LEU A 188 -5.30 -3.86 5.43
CA LEU A 188 -4.69 -3.97 4.10
C LEU A 188 -4.92 -2.71 3.24
N GLU A 189 -6.10 -2.09 3.36
CA GLU A 189 -6.41 -0.83 2.69
C GLU A 189 -5.55 0.32 3.23
N GLN A 190 -5.41 0.44 4.55
CA GLN A 190 -4.54 1.45 5.18
C GLN A 190 -3.06 1.28 4.82
N MET A 191 -2.61 0.05 4.60
CA MET A 191 -1.25 -0.26 4.16
C MET A 191 -1.05 -0.11 2.65
N ASN A 192 -2.04 0.39 1.90
CA ASN A 192 -2.00 0.51 0.43
C ASN A 192 -1.62 -0.80 -0.28
N LEU A 193 -2.08 -1.94 0.23
CA LEU A 193 -1.98 -3.22 -0.48
C LEU A 193 -3.20 -3.51 -1.35
N VAL A 194 -4.35 -2.99 -0.95
CA VAL A 194 -5.62 -3.19 -1.65
C VAL A 194 -6.40 -1.87 -1.80
N CYS A 195 -7.19 -1.80 -2.86
CA CYS A 195 -8.20 -0.77 -3.07
C CYS A 195 -9.60 -1.39 -2.87
N VAL A 196 -10.37 -0.82 -1.93
CA VAL A 196 -11.77 -1.20 -1.70
C VAL A 196 -12.67 -0.26 -2.50
N THR A 197 -13.45 -0.81 -3.41
CA THR A 197 -14.38 -0.03 -4.24
C THR A 197 -15.80 -0.23 -3.74
N GLN A 198 -16.48 0.87 -3.43
CA GLN A 198 -17.89 0.86 -3.06
C GLN A 198 -18.77 0.81 -4.31
N PRO A 199 -19.99 0.27 -4.23
CA PRO A 199 -20.92 0.34 -5.35
C PRO A 199 -21.29 1.79 -5.65
N TYR A 200 -21.48 2.12 -6.92
CA TYR A 200 -22.01 3.42 -7.28
C TYR A 200 -23.48 3.53 -6.83
N SER A 201 -23.83 4.62 -6.17
CA SER A 201 -25.20 4.95 -5.81
C SER A 201 -25.37 6.45 -5.66
N THR A 202 -26.48 7.01 -6.14
CA THR A 202 -26.82 8.42 -5.92
C THR A 202 -27.13 8.72 -4.45
N ASN A 203 -27.59 7.72 -3.68
CA ASN A 203 -27.84 7.83 -2.26
C ASN A 203 -26.62 7.37 -1.45
N MET A 204 -26.01 8.31 -0.70
CA MET A 204 -24.82 8.07 0.12
C MET A 204 -25.01 6.95 1.16
N SER A 205 -26.14 6.91 1.87
CA SER A 205 -26.40 5.88 2.89
C SER A 205 -26.48 4.49 2.28
N SER A 206 -27.12 4.37 1.12
CA SER A 206 -27.18 3.08 0.41
C SER A 206 -25.82 2.65 -0.16
N ARG A 207 -24.93 3.61 -0.42
CA ARG A 207 -23.56 3.37 -0.88
C ARG A 207 -22.72 2.69 0.19
N LEU A 208 -22.85 3.15 1.43
CA LEU A 208 -22.06 2.69 2.58
C LEU A 208 -22.48 1.31 3.12
N VAL A 209 -23.69 0.85 2.79
CA VAL A 209 -24.27 -0.40 3.34
C VAL A 209 -24.10 -1.60 2.40
N LYS A 210 -23.91 -1.37 1.11
CA LYS A 210 -23.80 -2.45 0.12
C LYS A 210 -22.38 -3.05 0.08
N ALA A 211 -22.29 -4.32 -0.31
CA ALA A 211 -21.03 -5.04 -0.39
C ALA A 211 -20.04 -4.35 -1.38
N PRO A 212 -18.79 -4.11 -0.96
CA PRO A 212 -17.75 -3.58 -1.84
C PRO A 212 -17.14 -4.69 -2.72
N LYS A 213 -16.34 -4.28 -3.72
CA LYS A 213 -15.34 -5.15 -4.37
C LYS A 213 -13.94 -4.78 -3.87
N VAL A 214 -13.01 -5.72 -3.94
CA VAL A 214 -11.60 -5.52 -3.55
C VAL A 214 -10.67 -5.85 -4.70
N TYR A 215 -9.66 -5.00 -4.87
CA TYR A 215 -8.57 -5.16 -5.82
C TYR A 215 -7.24 -4.99 -5.10
N PHE A 216 -6.22 -5.75 -5.49
CA PHE A 216 -4.85 -5.51 -5.06
C PHE A 216 -4.23 -4.39 -5.89
N ILE A 217 -3.51 -3.50 -5.22
CA ILE A 217 -2.82 -2.37 -5.86
C ILE A 217 -1.70 -2.86 -6.79
N ASP A 218 -1.23 -4.11 -6.62
CA ASP A 218 -0.30 -4.77 -7.52
C ASP A 218 -0.81 -6.16 -7.97
N THR A 219 -0.84 -6.41 -9.27
CA THR A 219 -1.31 -7.68 -9.84
C THR A 219 -0.37 -8.84 -9.59
N GLY A 220 0.94 -8.61 -9.53
CA GLY A 220 1.92 -9.65 -9.26
C GLY A 220 1.74 -10.21 -7.86
N LEU A 221 1.51 -9.33 -6.88
CA LEU A 221 1.16 -9.74 -5.52
C LEU A 221 -0.12 -10.58 -5.48
N ALA A 222 -1.19 -10.13 -6.16
CA ALA A 222 -2.43 -10.91 -6.25
C ALA A 222 -2.20 -12.28 -6.91
N ALA A 223 -1.48 -12.32 -8.02
CA ALA A 223 -1.18 -13.54 -8.74
C ALA A 223 -0.35 -14.51 -7.87
N ARG A 224 0.67 -14.01 -7.17
CA ARG A 224 1.47 -14.85 -6.29
C ARG A 224 0.63 -15.41 -5.14
N LEU A 225 -0.23 -14.60 -4.51
CA LEU A 225 -1.14 -15.04 -3.45
C LEU A 225 -2.19 -16.06 -3.92
N GLN A 226 -2.59 -16.03 -5.19
CA GLN A 226 -3.41 -17.07 -5.81
C GLN A 226 -2.65 -18.39 -6.04
N GLY A 227 -1.31 -18.38 -5.93
CA GLY A 227 -0.45 -19.54 -6.11
C GLY A 227 0.20 -19.66 -7.48
N TRP A 228 0.12 -18.64 -8.33
CA TRP A 228 0.77 -18.67 -9.66
C TRP A 228 2.29 -18.78 -9.52
N SER A 229 2.87 -19.72 -10.28
CA SER A 229 4.31 -19.99 -10.32
C SER A 229 4.94 -19.70 -11.69
N SER A 230 4.13 -19.39 -12.70
CA SER A 230 4.60 -19.02 -14.04
C SER A 230 3.54 -18.18 -14.78
N PRO A 231 3.93 -17.34 -15.75
CA PRO A 231 3.00 -16.44 -16.45
C PRO A 231 2.13 -17.15 -17.49
N GLY A 232 2.61 -18.25 -18.09
CA GLY A 232 1.98 -18.88 -19.25
C GLY A 232 0.51 -19.28 -19.05
N PRO A 233 0.15 -20.00 -17.97
CA PRO A 233 -1.21 -20.51 -17.81
C PRO A 233 -2.25 -19.45 -17.39
N ILE A 234 -1.82 -18.23 -17.03
CA ILE A 234 -2.72 -17.18 -16.52
C ILE A 234 -3.81 -16.84 -17.53
N LEU A 235 -3.45 -16.70 -18.81
CA LEU A 235 -4.36 -16.31 -19.89
C LEU A 235 -5.36 -17.39 -20.32
N THR A 236 -5.22 -18.61 -19.79
CA THR A 236 -6.15 -19.72 -20.06
C THR A 236 -6.90 -20.13 -18.79
N SER A 237 -6.69 -19.42 -17.69
CA SER A 237 -7.27 -19.74 -16.40
C SER A 237 -8.64 -19.08 -16.21
N PRO A 238 -9.54 -19.68 -15.40
CA PRO A 238 -10.77 -19.00 -14.98
C PRO A 238 -10.53 -17.67 -14.26
N GLN A 239 -9.33 -17.46 -13.70
CA GLN A 239 -8.92 -16.28 -12.94
C GLN A 239 -8.43 -15.14 -13.84
N GLN A 240 -8.23 -15.39 -15.14
CA GLN A 240 -7.78 -14.38 -16.10
C GLN A 240 -8.61 -13.10 -16.03
N GLY A 241 -9.95 -13.24 -16.02
CA GLY A 241 -10.87 -12.11 -15.97
C GLY A 241 -10.67 -11.27 -14.71
N GLY A 242 -10.62 -11.92 -13.54
CA GLY A 242 -10.42 -11.23 -12.26
C GLY A 242 -9.05 -10.55 -12.15
N LEU A 243 -7.98 -11.20 -12.60
CA LEU A 243 -6.64 -10.61 -12.62
C LEU A 243 -6.52 -9.45 -13.62
N PHE A 244 -7.18 -9.54 -14.76
CA PHE A 244 -7.23 -8.45 -15.73
C PHE A 244 -8.04 -7.26 -15.20
N GLU A 245 -9.22 -7.49 -14.59
CA GLU A 245 -9.99 -6.45 -13.91
C GLU A 245 -9.16 -5.80 -12.79
N ASN A 246 -8.41 -6.61 -12.02
CA ASN A 246 -7.47 -6.12 -11.02
C ASN A 246 -6.38 -5.22 -11.61
N LEU A 247 -5.80 -5.61 -12.74
CA LEU A 247 -4.80 -4.81 -13.45
C LEU A 247 -5.36 -3.45 -13.83
N VAL A 248 -6.55 -3.42 -14.43
CA VAL A 248 -7.21 -2.17 -14.82
C VAL A 248 -7.47 -1.28 -13.60
N CYS A 249 -8.00 -1.84 -12.51
CA CYS A 249 -8.26 -1.08 -11.29
C CYS A 249 -6.97 -0.53 -10.66
N SER A 250 -5.92 -1.35 -10.60
CA SER A 250 -4.58 -0.96 -10.14
C SER A 250 -4.02 0.21 -10.96
N GLU A 251 -4.11 0.17 -12.28
CA GLU A 251 -3.62 1.25 -13.14
C GLU A 251 -4.41 2.55 -12.98
N ILE A 252 -5.74 2.47 -12.79
CA ILE A 252 -6.55 3.65 -12.46
C ILE A 252 -6.13 4.22 -11.10
N TYR A 253 -5.95 3.37 -10.09
CA TYR A 253 -5.50 3.79 -8.76
C TYR A 253 -4.12 4.47 -8.80
N LYS A 254 -3.15 3.88 -9.52
CA LYS A 254 -1.83 4.49 -9.73
C LYS A 254 -1.92 5.82 -10.46
N ALA A 255 -2.77 5.94 -11.49
CA ALA A 255 -2.95 7.20 -12.21
C ALA A 255 -3.53 8.30 -11.29
N ILE A 256 -4.51 7.97 -10.46
CA ILE A 256 -5.08 8.89 -9.47
C ILE A 256 -3.98 9.43 -8.55
N ASN A 257 -3.12 8.55 -8.03
CA ASN A 257 -2.04 8.92 -7.12
C ASN A 257 -0.94 9.72 -7.83
N ASN A 258 -0.45 9.23 -8.97
CA ASN A 258 0.65 9.85 -9.73
C ASN A 258 0.30 11.26 -10.22
N PHE A 259 -0.96 11.48 -10.63
CA PHE A 259 -1.44 12.77 -11.11
C PHE A 259 -2.20 13.59 -10.06
N ARG A 260 -2.33 13.08 -8.83
CA ARG A 260 -3.05 13.71 -7.70
C ARG A 260 -4.48 14.13 -8.06
N LEU A 261 -5.19 13.24 -8.73
CA LEU A 261 -6.59 13.47 -9.13
C LEU A 261 -7.52 13.28 -7.93
N ASP A 262 -8.60 14.06 -7.83
CA ASP A 262 -9.63 13.91 -6.79
C ASP A 262 -10.74 12.92 -7.23
N TRP A 263 -10.34 11.84 -7.92
CA TRP A 263 -11.27 10.84 -8.43
C TRP A 263 -11.50 9.75 -7.40
N ARG A 264 -12.71 9.19 -7.40
CA ARG A 264 -13.07 8.05 -6.55
C ARG A 264 -13.53 6.91 -7.42
N ILE A 265 -13.01 5.71 -7.15
CA ILE A 265 -13.36 4.50 -7.87
C ILE A 265 -14.59 3.87 -7.24
N TYR A 266 -15.61 3.63 -8.06
CA TYR A 266 -16.81 2.88 -7.68
C TYR A 266 -17.02 1.74 -8.66
N HIS A 267 -17.59 0.62 -8.19
CA HIS A 267 -18.05 -0.42 -9.09
C HIS A 267 -19.51 -0.16 -9.47
N TRP A 268 -19.86 -0.45 -10.72
CA TRP A 268 -21.25 -0.41 -11.15
C TRP A 268 -21.96 -1.69 -10.69
N ARG A 269 -23.22 -1.56 -10.26
CA ARG A 269 -24.09 -2.69 -9.94
C ARG A 269 -25.44 -2.46 -10.60
N SER A 270 -25.78 -3.31 -11.55
CA SER A 270 -27.09 -3.30 -12.19
C SER A 270 -28.19 -3.76 -11.20
N ARG A 271 -29.45 -3.53 -11.54
CA ARG A 271 -30.59 -4.04 -10.74
C ARG A 271 -30.66 -5.56 -10.71
N ASP A 272 -30.00 -6.23 -11.66
CA ASP A 272 -30.03 -7.68 -11.84
C ASP A 272 -28.89 -8.41 -11.10
N ASN A 273 -28.17 -7.71 -10.22
CA ASN A 273 -26.96 -8.22 -9.53
C ASN A 273 -25.78 -8.58 -10.43
N GLU A 274 -25.82 -8.18 -11.70
CA GLU A 274 -24.66 -8.14 -12.60
C GLU A 274 -23.84 -6.87 -12.39
#